data_AF-A0A661D7G7-F1
#
_entry.id   AF-A0A661D7G7-F1
#
_cell.length_a   1.000
_cell.length_b   1.000
_cell.length_c   1.000
_cell.angle_alpha   90.00
_cell.angle_beta   90.00
_cell.angle_gamma   90.00
#
_symmetry.space_group_name_H-M   'P 1'
#
loop_
_entity.id
_entity.type
_entity.pdbx_description
1 polymer ?
#
loop_
_entity_poly.entity_id
_entity_poly.type
_entity_poly.pdbx_seq_one_letter_code
_entity_poly.pdbx_strand_id
1 'polypeptide(L)'
;MHIEIPDKKGLREFGLIMGGMFIALFGLFFPWLFGFTFPLWPWILAGVLGGLALLVPIFLKPIYRGWMFIALILGWINTRLLLALVFYLMMTPMSLIMRLFGKNAMKKKPSQLESYRNLPHPRQPKQMEHPF
;
A
#
# COMPACT_ATOMS: atom_id res chain seq x y z
N MET A 1 -15.65 2.36 12.06
CA MET A 1 -14.32 2.98 12.25
C MET A 1 -14.53 4.27 13.04
N HIS A 2 -14.33 4.24 14.35
CA HIS A 2 -14.54 5.41 15.20
C HIS A 2 -13.24 6.24 15.17
N ILE A 3 -13.30 7.42 14.56
CA ILE A 3 -12.18 8.37 14.61
C ILE A 3 -12.28 9.06 15.96
N GLU A 4 -11.37 8.72 16.88
CA GLU A 4 -11.27 9.43 18.16
C GLU A 4 -11.04 10.91 17.89
N ILE A 5 -11.88 11.75 18.48
CA ILE A 5 -11.75 13.19 18.29
C ILE A 5 -10.69 13.65 19.29
N PRO A 6 -9.52 14.12 18.83
CA PRO A 6 -8.47 14.57 19.74
C PRO A 6 -8.93 15.77 20.56
N ASP A 7 -8.32 15.91 21.74
CA ASP A 7 -8.54 17.06 22.61
C ASP A 7 -8.13 18.38 21.91
N LYS A 8 -8.50 19.54 22.48
CA LYS A 8 -8.21 20.87 21.90
C LYS A 8 -6.73 21.06 21.54
N LYS A 9 -5.82 20.45 22.31
CA LYS A 9 -4.38 20.47 22.03
C LYS A 9 -4.02 19.70 20.76
N GLY A 10 -4.60 18.52 20.55
CA GLY A 10 -4.33 17.71 19.35
C GLY A 10 -4.90 18.35 18.06
N LEU A 11 -6.04 19.04 18.15
CA LEU A 11 -6.58 19.82 17.01
C LEU A 11 -5.68 21.00 16.64
N ARG A 12 -5.07 21.67 17.63
CA ARG A 12 -4.08 22.73 17.42
C ARG A 12 -2.82 22.21 16.73
N GLU A 13 -2.29 21.11 17.24
CA GLU A 13 -1.08 20.49 16.71
C GLU A 13 -1.29 20.01 15.27
N PHE A 14 -2.45 19.40 14.98
CA PHE A 14 -2.85 19.06 13.60
C PHE A 14 -2.85 20.29 12.68
N GLY A 15 -3.49 21.39 13.10
CA GLY A 15 -3.55 22.61 12.31
C GLY A 15 -2.18 23.24 12.04
N LEU A 16 -1.29 23.22 13.03
CA LEU A 16 0.09 23.72 12.91
C LEU A 16 0.94 22.83 12.00
N ILE A 17 0.87 21.50 12.16
CA ILE A 17 1.60 20.55 11.33
C ILE A 17 1.10 20.63 9.89
N MET A 18 -0.21 20.65 9.67
CA MET A 18 -0.79 20.79 8.33
C MET A 18 -0.41 22.12 7.69
N GLY A 19 -0.60 23.24 8.38
CA GLY A 19 -0.22 24.56 7.87
C GLY A 19 1.27 24.63 7.51
N GLY A 20 2.15 24.14 8.39
CA GLY A 20 3.58 24.04 8.13
C GLY A 20 3.92 23.16 6.93
N MET A 21 3.26 22.00 6.80
CA MET A 21 3.42 21.10 5.66
C MET A 21 3.00 21.75 4.34
N PHE A 22 1.89 22.51 4.32
CA PHE A 22 1.45 23.23 3.12
C PHE A 22 2.44 24.33 2.71
N ILE A 23 3.00 25.08 3.68
CA ILE A 23 4.05 26.08 3.39
C ILE A 23 5.31 25.38 2.87
N ALA A 24 5.77 24.33 3.53
CA ALA A 24 7.00 23.63 3.15
C ALA A 24 6.89 23.02 1.75
N LEU A 25 5.79 22.33 1.43
CA LEU A 25 5.60 21.69 0.14
C LEU A 25 5.27 22.70 -0.96
N PHE A 26 4.19 23.45 -0.82
CA PHE A 26 3.67 24.30 -1.90
C PHE A 26 4.27 25.71 -1.92
N GLY A 27 4.72 26.20 -0.76
CA GLY A 27 5.38 27.50 -0.64
C GLY A 27 6.88 27.45 -0.90
N LEU A 28 7.56 26.34 -0.64
CA LEU A 28 9.02 26.25 -0.78
C LEU A 28 9.47 25.17 -1.75
N PHE A 29 9.07 23.91 -1.53
CA PHE A 29 9.60 22.75 -2.25
C PHE A 29 9.19 22.73 -3.73
N PHE A 30 7.90 22.89 -4.05
CA PHE A 30 7.40 22.90 -5.42
C PHE A 30 7.93 24.09 -6.24
N PRO A 31 7.88 25.35 -5.75
CA PRO A 31 8.47 26.49 -6.45
C PRO A 31 9.97 26.32 -6.70
N TRP A 32 10.70 25.76 -5.73
CA TRP A 32 12.13 25.49 -5.85
C TRP A 32 12.44 24.38 -6.88
N LEU A 33 11.64 23.30 -6.91
CA LEU A 33 11.87 22.17 -7.80
C LEU A 33 11.50 22.46 -9.27
N PHE A 34 10.45 23.24 -9.48
CA PHE A 34 9.87 23.50 -10.81
C PHE A 34 10.13 24.91 -11.35
N GLY A 35 10.78 25.79 -10.57
CA GLY A 35 11.08 27.16 -10.99
C GLY A 35 9.86 28.07 -11.13
N PHE A 36 8.72 27.72 -10.54
CA PHE A 36 7.51 28.54 -10.55
C PHE A 36 7.65 29.77 -9.64
N THR A 37 6.91 30.84 -9.95
CA THR A 37 6.76 31.98 -9.04
C THR A 37 6.14 31.52 -7.73
N PHE A 38 6.68 31.98 -6.60
CA PHE A 38 6.19 31.67 -5.27
C PHE A 38 4.70 32.02 -5.16
N PRO A 39 3.80 31.02 -5.17
CA PRO A 39 2.38 31.31 -5.16
C PRO A 39 2.00 31.82 -3.76
N LEU A 40 1.17 32.86 -3.68
CA LEU A 40 0.73 33.43 -2.39
C LEU A 40 -0.37 32.60 -1.71
N TRP A 41 -1.09 31.76 -2.47
CA TRP A 41 -2.22 30.98 -1.95
C TRP A 41 -1.86 29.99 -0.82
N PRO A 42 -0.69 29.30 -0.80
CA PRO A 42 -0.32 28.39 0.29
C PRO A 42 -0.06 29.15 1.59
N TRP A 43 0.50 30.35 1.51
CA TRP A 43 0.74 31.22 2.66
C TRP A 43 -0.57 31.72 3.26
N ILE A 44 -1.52 32.14 2.42
CA ILE A 44 -2.86 32.53 2.85
C ILE A 44 -3.59 31.33 3.48
N LEU A 45 -3.54 30.16 2.82
CA LEU A 45 -4.21 28.96 3.33
C LEU A 45 -3.61 28.51 4.66
N ALA A 46 -2.29 28.53 4.81
CA ALA A 46 -1.63 28.19 6.07
C ALA A 46 -1.89 29.23 7.16
N GLY A 47 -1.95 30.52 6.81
CA GLY A 47 -2.33 31.59 7.74
C GLY A 47 -3.77 31.46 8.24
N VAL A 48 -4.71 31.13 7.35
CA VAL A 48 -6.11 30.87 7.71
C VAL A 48 -6.22 29.60 8.54
N LEU A 49 -5.56 28.51 8.15
CA LEU A 49 -5.63 27.23 8.86
C LEU A 49 -4.95 27.31 10.24
N GLY A 50 -3.80 27.95 10.32
CA GLY A 50 -3.08 28.22 11.57
C GLY A 50 -3.79 29.22 12.47
N GLY A 51 -4.38 30.27 11.89
CA GLY A 51 -5.22 31.24 12.60
C GLY A 51 -6.47 30.59 13.19
N LEU A 52 -7.18 29.76 12.41
CA LEU A 52 -8.29 28.95 12.92
C LEU A 52 -7.85 27.97 14.00
N ALA A 53 -6.66 27.38 13.89
CA ALA A 53 -6.14 26.46 14.89
C ALA A 53 -5.90 27.14 16.24
N LEU A 54 -5.37 28.36 16.23
CA LEU A 54 -5.10 29.13 17.44
C LEU A 54 -6.38 29.72 18.05
N LEU A 55 -7.24 30.33 17.23
CA LEU A 55 -8.41 31.09 17.67
C LEU A 55 -9.59 30.17 18.00
N VAL A 56 -9.97 29.25 17.11
CA VAL A 56 -11.15 28.38 17.31
C VAL A 56 -10.91 26.96 16.80
N PRO A 57 -10.24 26.09 17.59
CA PRO A 57 -9.93 24.71 17.18
C PRO A 57 -11.17 23.84 16.97
N ILE A 58 -12.36 24.27 17.43
CA ILE A 58 -13.61 23.52 17.27
C ILE A 58 -14.01 23.38 15.79
N PHE A 59 -13.72 24.37 14.95
CA PHE A 59 -14.04 24.35 13.52
C PHE A 59 -13.10 23.46 12.70
N LEU A 60 -11.96 23.07 13.26
CA LEU A 60 -11.06 22.10 12.63
C LEU A 60 -11.54 20.65 12.77
N LYS A 61 -12.51 20.36 13.64
CA LYS A 61 -13.06 19.01 13.83
C LYS A 61 -13.55 18.33 12.53
N PRO A 62 -14.41 18.95 11.68
CA PRO A 62 -14.85 18.33 10.44
C PRO A 62 -13.70 18.14 9.44
N ILE A 63 -12.78 19.11 9.34
CA ILE A 63 -11.60 19.03 8.47
C ILE A 63 -10.69 17.88 8.90
N TYR A 64 -10.39 17.79 10.21
CA TYR A 64 -9.63 16.71 10.80
C TYR A 64 -10.28 15.35 10.51
N ARG A 65 -11.60 15.22 10.68
CA ARG A 65 -12.31 13.98 10.39
C ARG A 65 -12.18 13.57 8.92
N GLY A 66 -12.37 14.50 7.99
CA GLY A 66 -12.21 14.24 6.56
C GLY A 66 -10.80 13.82 6.20
N TRP A 67 -9.79 14.53 6.74
CA TRP A 67 -8.39 14.20 6.53
C TRP A 67 -8.02 12.83 7.09
N MET A 68 -8.46 12.52 8.31
CA MET A 68 -8.21 11.22 8.94
C MET A 68 -8.87 10.08 8.17
N PHE A 69 -10.06 10.29 7.61
CA PHE A 69 -10.69 9.29 6.75
C PHE A 69 -9.84 8.98 5.51
N ILE A 70 -9.27 10.00 4.87
CA ILE A 70 -8.33 9.83 3.75
C ILE A 70 -7.08 9.08 4.23
N ALA A 71 -6.50 9.47 5.38
CA ALA A 71 -5.33 8.81 5.95
C ALA A 71 -5.57 7.32 6.23
N LEU A 72 -6.77 6.95 6.70
CA LEU A 72 -7.16 5.56 6.94
C LEU A 72 -7.27 4.76 5.63
N ILE A 73 -7.85 5.34 4.59
CA ILE A 73 -7.88 4.73 3.25
C ILE A 73 -6.46 4.54 2.72
N LEU A 74 -5.62 5.57 2.84
CA LEU A 74 -4.22 5.49 2.44
C LEU A 74 -3.46 4.39 3.19
N GLY A 75 -3.67 4.26 4.50
CA GLY A 75 -3.09 3.20 5.31
C GLY A 75 -3.53 1.80 4.87
N TRP A 76 -4.81 1.65 4.53
CA TRP A 76 -5.35 0.41 3.99
C TRP A 76 -4.78 0.05 2.61
N ILE A 77 -4.61 1.04 1.73
CA ILE A 77 -3.95 0.84 0.44
C ILE A 77 -2.47 0.49 0.65
N ASN A 78 -1.78 1.22 1.53
CA ASN A 78 -0.35 1.06 1.77
C ASN A 78 0.00 -0.35 2.26
N THR A 79 -0.75 -0.90 3.21
CA THR A 79 -0.51 -2.26 3.71
C THR A 79 -0.65 -3.32 2.60
N ARG A 80 -1.65 -3.18 1.72
CA ARG A 80 -1.86 -4.06 0.57
C ARG A 80 -0.79 -3.89 -0.48
N LEU A 81 -0.43 -2.65 -0.78
CA LEU A 81 0.60 -2.31 -1.76
C LEU A 81 1.94 -2.88 -1.32
N LEU A 82 2.31 -2.70 -0.04
CA LEU A 82 3.55 -3.23 0.53
C LEU A 82 3.57 -4.75 0.46
N LEU A 83 2.48 -5.42 0.85
CA LEU A 83 2.39 -6.88 0.77
C LEU A 83 2.47 -7.39 -0.68
N ALA A 84 1.76 -6.74 -1.60
CA ALA A 84 1.82 -7.06 -3.03
C ALA A 84 3.23 -6.84 -3.59
N LEU A 85 3.87 -5.73 -3.24
CA LEU A 85 5.23 -5.40 -3.65
C LEU A 85 6.20 -6.48 -3.16
N VAL A 86 6.17 -6.83 -1.88
CA VAL A 86 7.03 -7.89 -1.31
C VAL A 86 6.77 -9.22 -1.99
N PHE A 87 5.51 -9.61 -2.17
CA PHE A 87 5.16 -10.84 -2.88
C PHE A 87 5.72 -10.85 -4.30
N TYR A 88 5.51 -9.79 -5.07
CA TYR A 88 6.01 -9.72 -6.44
C TYR A 88 7.54 -9.69 -6.49
N LEU A 89 8.18 -8.93 -5.61
CA LEU A 89 9.64 -8.77 -5.60
C LEU A 89 10.35 -10.03 -5.11
N MET A 90 9.71 -10.88 -4.30
CA MET A 90 10.30 -12.16 -3.88
C MET A 90 9.87 -13.33 -4.76
N MET A 91 8.57 -13.53 -4.96
CA MET A 91 8.04 -14.72 -5.65
C MET A 91 8.26 -14.66 -7.16
N THR A 92 8.15 -13.48 -7.79
CA THR A 92 8.31 -13.34 -9.24
C THR A 92 9.74 -13.65 -9.69
N PRO A 93 10.82 -13.08 -9.10
CA PRO A 93 12.16 -13.46 -9.51
C PRO A 93 12.47 -14.91 -9.14
N MET A 94 11.96 -15.43 -8.02
CA MET A 94 12.12 -16.86 -7.70
C MET A 94 11.53 -17.75 -8.79
N SER A 95 10.31 -17.46 -9.24
CA SER A 95 9.68 -18.19 -10.36
C SER A 95 10.43 -18.00 -11.67
N LEU A 96 10.97 -16.80 -11.93
CA LEU A 96 11.74 -16.52 -13.14
C LEU A 96 13.06 -17.30 -13.15
N ILE A 97 13.77 -17.31 -12.02
CA ILE A 97 14.98 -18.11 -11.79
C ILE A 97 14.67 -19.59 -12.01
N MET A 98 13.62 -20.13 -11.39
CA MET A 98 13.24 -21.54 -11.59
C MET A 98 12.96 -21.86 -13.07
N ARG A 99 12.28 -20.96 -13.81
CA ARG A 99 12.05 -21.10 -15.25
C ARG A 99 13.35 -21.05 -16.05
N LEU A 100 14.26 -20.12 -15.75
CA LEU A 100 15.56 -19.99 -16.41
C LEU A 100 16.42 -21.25 -16.23
N PHE A 101 16.42 -21.84 -15.03
CA PHE A 101 17.11 -23.09 -14.74
C PHE A 101 16.34 -24.35 -15.16
N GLY A 102 15.22 -24.22 -15.89
CA GLY A 102 14.42 -25.35 -16.39
C GLY A 102 13.75 -26.18 -15.30
N LYS A 103 13.69 -25.68 -14.06
CA LYS A 103 13.09 -26.37 -12.90
C LYS A 103 11.60 -26.05 -12.84
N ASN A 104 10.79 -26.93 -13.43
CA ASN A 104 9.34 -26.91 -13.23
C ASN A 104 8.97 -27.69 -11.97
N ALA A 105 8.38 -27.01 -10.97
CA ALA A 105 7.84 -27.66 -9.77
C ALA A 105 6.74 -28.67 -10.13
N MET A 106 5.95 -28.39 -11.16
CA MET A 106 5.03 -29.34 -11.76
C MET A 106 5.71 -30.05 -12.94
N LYS A 107 6.25 -31.24 -12.69
CA LYS A 107 6.93 -32.11 -13.67
C LYS A 107 6.02 -32.67 -14.79
N LYS A 108 4.89 -32.06 -15.12
CA LYS A 108 4.03 -32.52 -16.22
C LYS A 108 3.69 -31.37 -17.13
N LYS A 109 4.28 -31.39 -18.33
CA LYS A 109 3.75 -30.63 -19.47
C LYS A 109 2.28 -31.06 -19.62
N PRO A 110 1.33 -30.14 -19.80
CA PRO A 110 -0.01 -30.53 -20.20
C PRO A 110 0.13 -31.28 -21.52
N SER A 111 -0.08 -32.59 -21.47
CA SER A 111 -0.15 -33.40 -22.68
C SER A 111 -1.40 -32.98 -23.46
N GLN A 112 -1.32 -32.89 -24.78
CA GLN A 112 -2.50 -32.76 -25.68
C GLN A 112 -3.41 -34.00 -25.67
N LEU A 113 -3.40 -34.78 -24.58
CA LEU A 113 -4.17 -36.00 -24.43
C LEU A 113 -5.56 -35.66 -23.91
N GLU A 114 -6.57 -36.37 -24.39
CA GLU A 114 -7.96 -36.26 -23.92
C GLU A 114 -8.16 -36.63 -22.45
N SER A 115 -7.15 -37.23 -21.81
CA SER A 115 -7.23 -37.63 -20.41
C SER A 115 -5.92 -37.38 -19.65
N TYR A 116 -6.06 -36.81 -18.44
CA TYR A 116 -4.98 -36.67 -17.46
C TYR A 116 -4.67 -37.97 -16.71
N ARG A 117 -5.31 -39.10 -17.05
CA ARG A 117 -5.08 -40.38 -16.36
C ARG A 117 -3.63 -40.83 -16.54
N ASN A 118 -2.91 -40.92 -15.42
CA ASN A 118 -1.66 -41.67 -15.38
C ASN A 118 -2.02 -43.15 -15.30
N LEU A 119 -1.76 -43.90 -16.37
CA LEU A 119 -1.91 -45.34 -16.32
C LEU A 119 -0.88 -45.89 -15.33
N PRO A 120 -1.31 -46.64 -14.29
CA PRO A 120 -0.38 -47.29 -13.39
C PRO A 120 0.50 -48.25 -14.19
N HIS A 121 1.79 -48.31 -13.85
CA HIS A 121 2.68 -49.29 -14.45
C HIS A 121 2.15 -50.70 -14.16
N PRO A 122 2.22 -51.65 -15.11
CA PRO A 122 1.78 -53.01 -14.87
C PRO A 122 2.54 -53.59 -13.68
N ARG A 123 1.82 -53.90 -12.61
CA ARG A 123 2.39 -54.51 -11.40
C ARG A 123 2.84 -55.92 -11.76
N GLN A 124 4.04 -56.29 -11.34
CA GLN A 124 4.50 -57.66 -11.51
C GLN A 124 3.70 -58.58 -10.59
N PRO A 125 3.30 -59.79 -11.02
CA PRO A 125 2.51 -60.72 -10.18
C PRO A 125 3.15 -60.98 -8.82
N LYS A 126 4.49 -61.00 -8.78
CA LYS A 126 5.30 -61.20 -7.58
C LYS A 126 5.11 -60.11 -6.50
N GLN A 127 4.70 -58.89 -6.88
CA GLN A 127 4.37 -57.83 -5.91
C GLN A 127 3.01 -58.04 -5.22
N MET A 128 2.19 -58.96 -5.71
CA MET A 128 0.93 -59.33 -5.06
C MET A 128 1.12 -60.41 -3.98
N GLU A 129 2.31 -61.05 -3.92
CA GLU A 129 2.63 -62.09 -2.93
C GLU A 129 2.86 -61.52 -1.52
N HIS A 130 3.27 -60.25 -1.42
CA HIS A 130 3.42 -59.52 -0.16
C HIS A 130 2.70 -58.17 -0.23
N PRO A 131 1.38 -58.16 0.07
CA PRO A 131 0.53 -56.98 -0.12
C PRO A 131 0.65 -55.91 0.97
N PHE A 132 1.43 -56.15 2.02
CA PHE A 132 1.65 -55.23 3.15
C PHE A 132 3.14 -54.96 3.35
#